data_AF-A0A671G1R4-F1
#
_entry.id   AF-A0A671G1R4-F1
#
_cell.length_a   1.000
_cell.length_b   1.000
_cell.length_c   1.000
_cell.angle_alpha   90.00
_cell.angle_beta   90.00
_cell.angle_gamma   90.00
#
_symmetry.space_group_name_H-M   'P 1'
#
loop_
_entity.id
_entity.type
_entity.pdbx_description
1 polymer ?
#
loop_
_entity_poly.entity_id
_entity_poly.type
_entity_poly.pdbx_seq_one_letter_code
_entity_poly.pdbx_strand_id
1 'polypeptide(L)'
;MNRHSELMPNHKQCPVLRYGQVVDMNFLPALRMISFAFTSFGLLHAFIPQPLCFSLQRFLRYFPFNNRPIALSSLATLLLLNWRSGLLKLDILFVCCVQNIVLRNGSETFDSWKQPPLPVYTQFYFFNVTNPEEILRGEIPRLEEVGPYTYREIRNKGDIQFGDNGTTISAVSNKAYVFVRNQSVGDSKIDLIRTVNIPAVTAMEWTQQRFLREIIEALLKTYQQKVFVTHTVDHLLWGYKDEILSLIHTFKPEISPYFGLYYGKNGTNDGDYVFLTGEDNYLNFSKIVEWNGKTSLDWWTTDRCNMINGTDGDTFHPLITKDEVLYVFPSDFCRSLYITFSDFESVEGLPAFRYKVPEEILANTSDNAGFCIPTGNCLGSGVLNVSVCKNGAPIILSFPHFYQADEKFVSAIEGMHPNKDNHETFVDINPLTGVILRAAKRFQINVYVKKLDDFIETGNIRTMVFPVMHVNESVLIDKETASRLKSVINTTLIVTNIPYIVMALGVFFGLIFTWLACRGQRSMDEGTADERAPLIRT
;
A
#
# COMPACT_ATOMS: atom_id res chain seq x y z
N MET A 1 -30.69 47.23 0.71
CA MET A 1 -29.45 48.04 0.80
C MET A 1 -28.60 47.39 1.88
N ASN A 2 -27.44 46.77 1.70
CA ASN A 2 -26.53 46.43 0.60
C ASN A 2 -25.94 45.06 1.03
N ARG A 3 -25.99 43.99 0.24
CA ARG A 3 -25.10 43.61 -0.87
C ARG A 3 -23.61 43.62 -0.46
N HIS A 4 -23.09 42.46 -0.04
CA HIS A 4 -21.70 42.07 -0.29
C HIS A 4 -21.67 40.62 -0.79
N SER A 5 -21.20 40.50 -2.02
CA SER A 5 -21.06 39.30 -2.84
C SER A 5 -19.59 38.92 -2.86
N GLU A 6 -19.25 37.71 -2.41
CA GLU A 6 -17.95 37.11 -2.68
C GLU A 6 -18.09 36.01 -3.73
N LEU A 7 -17.28 36.16 -4.79
CA LEU A 7 -17.21 35.28 -5.94
C LEU A 7 -16.57 33.94 -5.56
N MET A 8 -17.29 32.85 -5.80
CA MET A 8 -16.68 31.52 -5.92
C MET A 8 -16.00 31.34 -7.29
N PRO A 9 -14.83 30.67 -7.38
CA PRO A 9 -14.32 30.18 -8.66
C PRO A 9 -15.10 28.92 -9.06
N ASN A 10 -15.71 28.96 -10.24
CA ASN A 10 -16.37 27.82 -10.89
C ASN A 10 -15.38 26.65 -11.10
N HIS A 11 -15.49 25.60 -10.29
CA HIS A 11 -14.95 24.28 -10.62
C HIS A 11 -15.71 23.72 -11.82
N LYS A 12 -15.03 23.52 -12.95
CA LYS A 12 -15.58 22.79 -14.10
C LYS A 12 -15.76 21.33 -13.70
N GLN A 13 -17.00 20.86 -13.70
CA GLN A 13 -17.38 19.47 -13.51
C GLN A 13 -16.79 18.56 -14.60
N CYS A 14 -16.09 17.50 -14.20
CA CYS A 14 -15.71 16.39 -15.09
C CYS A 14 -16.96 15.56 -15.45
N PRO A 15 -17.12 15.12 -16.71
CA PRO A 15 -18.26 14.29 -17.09
C PRO A 15 -18.15 12.89 -16.48
N VAL A 16 -19.16 12.52 -15.68
CA VAL A 16 -19.31 11.19 -15.06
C VAL A 16 -19.67 10.17 -16.16
N LEU A 17 -18.79 9.20 -16.41
CA LEU A 17 -19.10 8.03 -17.24
C LEU A 17 -19.77 6.96 -16.36
N ARG A 18 -21.09 6.77 -16.49
CA ARG A 18 -21.79 5.56 -16.01
C ARG A 18 -21.82 4.55 -17.14
N TYR A 19 -21.34 3.32 -16.92
CA TYR A 19 -21.66 2.20 -17.80
C TYR A 19 -21.85 0.90 -17.01
N GLY A 20 -23.11 0.47 -16.96
CA GLY A 20 -23.51 -0.92 -16.78
C GLY A 20 -24.39 -1.28 -17.97
N GLN A 21 -23.80 -1.94 -18.98
CA GLN A 21 -24.38 -2.80 -20.01
C GLN A 21 -23.36 -2.90 -21.15
N VAL A 22 -22.94 -4.15 -21.42
CA VAL A 22 -22.29 -4.67 -22.65
C VAL A 22 -21.59 -3.61 -23.51
N VAL A 23 -20.28 -3.46 -23.35
CA VAL A 23 -19.49 -2.56 -24.20
C VAL A 23 -19.28 -3.23 -25.56
N ASP A 24 -20.26 -3.03 -26.45
CA ASP A 24 -19.95 -2.78 -27.85
C ASP A 24 -18.99 -1.59 -27.89
N MET A 25 -17.81 -1.79 -28.50
CA MET A 25 -16.75 -0.79 -28.67
C MET A 25 -17.23 0.39 -29.52
N ASN A 26 -18.00 1.30 -28.93
CA ASN A 26 -18.28 2.59 -29.54
C ASN A 26 -17.32 3.63 -28.98
N PHE A 27 -16.28 3.83 -29.80
CA PHE A 27 -15.25 4.87 -29.84
C PHE A 27 -15.75 6.34 -29.67
N LEU A 28 -17.02 6.58 -29.30
CA LEU A 28 -17.71 7.87 -29.37
C LEU A 28 -17.33 8.92 -28.30
N PRO A 29 -17.01 8.60 -27.03
CA PRO A 29 -16.72 9.65 -26.03
C PRO A 29 -15.34 10.29 -26.24
N ALA A 30 -14.33 9.48 -26.55
CA ALA A 30 -13.00 9.93 -26.94
C ALA A 30 -13.04 10.68 -28.28
N LEU A 31 -13.82 10.20 -29.26
CA LEU A 31 -14.09 10.95 -30.50
C LEU A 31 -14.90 12.22 -30.27
N ARG A 32 -15.76 12.33 -29.26
CA ARG A 32 -16.47 13.58 -28.93
C ARG A 32 -15.56 14.62 -28.31
N MET A 33 -14.58 14.22 -27.49
CA MET A 33 -13.55 15.15 -26.99
C MET A 33 -12.48 15.48 -28.02
N ILE A 34 -12.08 14.52 -28.86
CA ILE A 34 -11.26 14.77 -30.05
C ILE A 34 -12.04 15.67 -31.01
N SER A 35 -13.35 15.47 -31.22
CA SER A 35 -14.23 16.35 -31.98
C SER A 35 -14.39 17.71 -31.33
N PHE A 36 -14.30 17.85 -30.00
CA PHE A 36 -14.29 19.14 -29.30
C PHE A 36 -12.94 19.87 -29.46
N ALA A 37 -11.83 19.12 -29.48
CA ALA A 37 -10.51 19.62 -29.83
C ALA A 37 -10.44 20.02 -31.31
N PHE A 38 -11.06 19.25 -32.20
CA PHE A 38 -11.21 19.54 -33.63
C PHE A 38 -12.25 20.62 -33.94
N THR A 39 -13.28 20.85 -33.12
CA THR A 39 -14.22 21.98 -33.29
C THR A 39 -13.69 23.27 -32.67
N SER A 40 -12.82 23.19 -31.66
CA SER A 40 -11.98 24.32 -31.25
C SER A 40 -10.95 24.68 -32.33
N PHE A 41 -10.47 23.68 -33.09
CA PHE A 41 -9.73 23.87 -34.35
C PHE A 41 -10.64 24.22 -35.54
N GLY A 42 -11.94 23.94 -35.45
CA GLY A 42 -12.90 23.89 -36.55
C GLY A 42 -13.86 25.08 -36.62
N LEU A 43 -13.85 25.98 -35.62
CA LEU A 43 -14.51 27.29 -35.73
C LEU A 43 -13.80 28.24 -36.71
N LEU A 44 -12.68 27.82 -37.32
CA LEU A 44 -12.07 28.44 -38.49
C LEU A 44 -12.42 27.74 -39.82
N HIS A 45 -13.24 26.68 -39.81
CA HIS A 45 -13.55 25.86 -40.98
C HIS A 45 -14.96 26.06 -41.57
N ALA A 46 -15.70 27.09 -41.17
CA ALA A 46 -17.03 27.40 -41.75
C ALA A 46 -16.98 28.19 -43.07
N PHE A 47 -15.81 28.56 -43.60
CA PHE A 47 -15.68 29.18 -44.92
C PHE A 47 -14.43 28.68 -45.65
N ILE A 48 -14.50 27.49 -46.24
CA ILE A 48 -13.56 27.09 -47.29
C ILE A 48 -14.34 26.39 -48.42
N PRO A 49 -14.59 27.07 -49.55
CA PRO A 49 -14.41 26.43 -50.84
C PRO A 49 -12.90 26.37 -51.15
N GLN A 50 -12.40 25.19 -51.52
CA GLN A 50 -11.08 25.04 -52.16
C GLN A 50 -10.99 25.95 -53.41
N PRO A 51 -9.80 26.47 -53.80
CA PRO A 51 -8.48 25.85 -53.68
C PRO A 51 -7.45 26.66 -52.87
N LEU A 52 -6.88 26.00 -51.86
CA LEU A 52 -5.74 26.45 -51.06
C LEU A 52 -4.41 26.12 -51.77
N CYS A 53 -4.08 26.92 -52.77
CA CYS A 53 -2.69 27.03 -53.26
C CYS A 53 -2.37 28.45 -53.74
N PHE A 54 -3.38 29.23 -54.14
CA PHE A 54 -3.23 30.59 -54.67
C PHE A 54 -3.39 31.73 -53.65
N SER A 55 -3.86 31.44 -52.43
CA SER A 55 -4.29 32.49 -51.47
C SER A 55 -3.15 33.02 -50.57
N LEU A 56 -2.21 32.18 -50.13
CA LEU A 56 -1.14 32.63 -49.22
C LEU A 56 -0.11 33.55 -49.90
N GLN A 57 0.15 33.34 -51.20
CA GLN A 57 0.98 34.25 -52.01
C GLN A 57 0.32 35.61 -52.24
N ARG A 58 -1.02 35.69 -52.26
CA ARG A 58 -1.77 36.95 -52.29
C ARG A 58 -1.84 37.64 -50.92
N PHE A 59 -1.96 36.87 -49.83
CA PHE A 59 -1.97 37.40 -48.47
C PHE A 59 -0.63 38.03 -48.07
N LEU A 60 0.50 37.45 -48.54
CA LEU A 60 1.84 38.00 -48.36
C LEU A 60 2.17 39.19 -49.30
N ARG A 61 1.33 39.50 -50.30
CA ARG A 61 1.44 40.72 -51.14
C ARG A 61 0.82 41.96 -50.50
N TYR A 62 -0.03 41.80 -49.48
CA TYR A 62 -0.67 42.93 -48.80
C TYR A 62 0.16 43.52 -47.65
N PHE A 63 1.27 42.89 -47.27
CA PHE A 63 2.19 43.44 -46.27
C PHE A 63 3.47 43.97 -46.93
N PRO A 64 3.79 45.27 -46.80
CA PRO A 64 5.05 45.81 -47.28
C PRO A 64 6.23 45.07 -46.62
N PHE A 65 7.38 44.98 -47.32
CA PHE A 65 8.58 44.21 -46.92
C PHE A 65 9.02 44.44 -45.46
N ASN A 66 8.69 45.60 -44.88
CA ASN A 66 8.99 46.02 -43.51
C ASN A 66 8.17 45.30 -42.40
N ASN A 67 7.06 44.62 -42.75
CA ASN A 67 6.14 43.99 -41.78
C ASN A 67 6.19 42.43 -41.77
N ARG A 68 7.04 41.80 -42.60
CA ARG A 68 7.30 40.35 -42.54
C ARG A 68 7.76 39.84 -41.16
N PRO A 69 8.61 40.56 -40.40
CA PRO A 69 8.94 40.14 -39.03
C PRO A 69 7.72 40.17 -38.09
N ILE A 70 6.74 41.05 -38.34
CA ILE A 70 5.51 41.16 -37.55
C ILE A 70 4.56 39.99 -37.84
N ALA A 71 4.46 39.55 -39.10
CA ALA A 71 3.67 38.37 -39.46
C ALA A 71 4.27 37.06 -38.90
N LEU A 72 5.61 36.94 -38.94
CA LEU A 72 6.33 35.81 -38.34
C LEU A 72 6.26 35.82 -36.80
N SER A 73 6.37 37.00 -36.17
CA SER A 73 6.21 37.12 -34.72
C SER A 73 4.79 36.75 -34.30
N SER A 74 3.77 37.18 -35.05
CA SER A 74 2.35 36.85 -34.80
C SER A 74 2.07 35.35 -34.91
N LEU A 75 2.69 34.67 -35.89
CA LEU A 75 2.58 33.22 -36.03
C LEU A 75 3.28 32.48 -34.89
N ALA A 76 4.45 32.99 -34.46
CA ALA A 76 5.19 32.45 -33.31
C ALA A 76 4.44 32.65 -31.99
N THR A 77 3.80 33.81 -31.75
CA THR A 77 2.94 34.00 -30.58
C THR A 77 1.71 33.10 -30.63
N LEU A 78 1.11 32.89 -31.81
CA LEU A 78 -0.01 31.96 -31.96
C LEU A 78 0.41 30.51 -31.65
N LEU A 79 1.60 30.09 -32.09
CA LEU A 79 2.18 28.78 -31.77
C LEU A 79 2.50 28.65 -30.27
N LEU A 80 3.03 29.70 -29.64
CA LEU A 80 3.32 29.72 -28.20
C LEU A 80 2.04 29.74 -27.33
N LEU A 81 0.97 30.41 -27.78
CA LEU A 81 -0.33 30.40 -27.12
C LEU A 81 -1.02 29.04 -27.28
N ASN A 82 -0.91 28.41 -28.46
CA ASN A 82 -1.37 27.03 -28.68
C ASN A 82 -0.54 26.01 -27.89
N TRP A 83 0.78 26.23 -27.75
CA TRP A 83 1.66 25.44 -26.88
C TRP A 83 1.24 25.55 -25.41
N ARG A 84 1.05 26.78 -24.91
CA ARG A 84 0.67 27.04 -23.52
C ARG A 84 -0.73 26.51 -23.19
N SER A 85 -1.69 26.62 -24.11
CA SER A 85 -3.03 26.04 -23.96
C SER A 85 -3.04 24.51 -24.11
N GLY A 86 -2.14 23.94 -24.91
CA GLY A 86 -1.90 22.50 -25.00
C GLY A 86 -1.33 21.92 -23.70
N LEU A 87 -0.31 22.57 -23.12
CA LEU A 87 0.23 22.22 -21.80
C LEU A 87 -0.82 22.31 -20.70
N LEU A 88 -1.64 23.37 -20.69
CA LEU A 88 -2.72 23.52 -19.70
C LEU A 88 -3.78 22.42 -19.81
N LYS A 89 -4.06 21.90 -21.02
CA LYS A 89 -5.00 20.79 -21.23
C LYS A 89 -4.40 19.43 -20.86
N LEU A 90 -3.08 19.27 -20.94
CA LEU A 90 -2.34 18.08 -20.50
C LEU A 90 -2.38 17.91 -18.98
N ASP A 91 -2.15 19.01 -18.23
CA ASP A 91 -2.27 19.00 -16.78
C ASP A 91 -3.68 18.58 -16.35
N ILE A 92 -4.72 19.04 -17.05
CA ILE A 92 -6.11 18.67 -16.78
C ILE A 92 -6.36 17.17 -17.05
N LEU A 93 -5.80 16.60 -18.12
CA LEU A 93 -6.03 15.20 -18.50
C LEU A 93 -5.35 14.23 -17.53
N PHE A 94 -4.14 14.57 -17.07
CA PHE A 94 -3.42 13.85 -16.04
C PHE A 94 -4.16 13.91 -14.70
N VAL A 95 -4.64 15.10 -14.31
CA VAL A 95 -5.51 15.29 -13.14
C VAL A 95 -6.81 14.47 -13.26
N CYS A 96 -7.41 14.37 -14.45
CA CYS A 96 -8.63 13.56 -14.65
C CYS A 96 -8.40 12.05 -14.45
N CYS A 97 -7.21 11.51 -14.78
CA CYS A 97 -6.93 10.09 -14.54
C CYS A 97 -6.76 9.80 -13.05
N VAL A 98 -6.12 10.72 -12.32
CA VAL A 98 -5.93 10.65 -10.86
C VAL A 98 -7.27 10.80 -10.12
N GLN A 99 -8.16 11.68 -10.60
CA GLN A 99 -9.51 11.86 -10.04
C GLN A 99 -10.41 10.62 -10.11
N ASN A 100 -10.05 9.59 -10.88
CA ASN A 100 -10.81 8.33 -10.91
C ASN A 100 -10.43 7.35 -9.79
N ILE A 101 -9.31 7.58 -9.09
CA ILE A 101 -8.85 6.76 -7.96
C ILE A 101 -9.33 7.42 -6.68
N VAL A 102 -10.64 7.41 -6.49
CA VAL A 102 -11.33 7.96 -5.31
C VAL A 102 -12.37 6.94 -4.84
N LEU A 103 -12.49 6.81 -3.52
CA LEU A 103 -13.52 5.98 -2.89
C LEU A 103 -14.87 6.69 -2.99
N ARG A 104 -15.60 6.40 -4.07
CA ARG A 104 -16.92 6.96 -4.34
C ARG A 104 -17.87 5.86 -4.79
N ASN A 105 -19.10 5.89 -4.29
CA ASN A 105 -20.10 4.90 -4.66
C ASN A 105 -20.31 4.84 -6.19
N GLY A 106 -20.14 3.64 -6.76
CA GLY A 106 -20.20 3.39 -8.20
C GLY A 106 -18.88 3.52 -8.96
N SER A 107 -17.75 3.80 -8.29
CA SER A 107 -16.42 3.71 -8.89
C SER A 107 -15.87 2.28 -8.80
N GLU A 108 -15.12 1.84 -9.82
CA GLU A 108 -14.45 0.53 -9.82
C GLU A 108 -13.42 0.42 -8.68
N THR A 109 -12.78 1.55 -8.34
CA THR A 109 -11.88 1.69 -7.19
C THR A 109 -12.58 1.37 -5.88
N PHE A 110 -13.80 1.88 -5.68
CA PHE A 110 -14.60 1.61 -4.49
C PHE A 110 -15.03 0.13 -4.42
N ASP A 111 -15.46 -0.44 -5.55
CA ASP A 111 -15.86 -1.86 -5.60
C ASP A 111 -14.68 -2.79 -5.29
N SER A 112 -13.50 -2.49 -5.83
CA SER A 112 -12.26 -3.23 -5.57
C SER A 112 -11.77 -3.05 -4.13
N TRP A 113 -11.90 -1.85 -3.56
CA TRP A 113 -11.56 -1.59 -2.16
C TRP A 113 -12.51 -2.31 -1.20
N LYS A 114 -13.81 -2.29 -1.50
CA LYS A 114 -14.85 -2.97 -0.72
C LYS A 114 -14.71 -4.48 -0.76
N GLN A 115 -14.42 -5.04 -1.93
CA GLN A 115 -14.24 -6.48 -2.13
C GLN A 115 -13.00 -6.73 -3.00
N PRO A 116 -11.82 -6.88 -2.37
CA PRO A 116 -10.57 -7.10 -3.08
C PRO A 116 -10.65 -8.32 -4.03
N PRO A 117 -10.32 -8.16 -5.33
CA PRO A 117 -10.44 -9.25 -6.29
C PRO A 117 -9.30 -10.27 -6.16
N LEU A 118 -8.16 -9.86 -5.62
CA LEU A 118 -6.97 -10.70 -5.53
C LEU A 118 -7.06 -11.67 -4.34
N PRO A 119 -6.81 -12.97 -4.55
CA PRO A 119 -6.76 -13.92 -3.46
C PRO A 119 -5.50 -13.69 -2.62
N VAL A 120 -5.69 -13.47 -1.32
CA VAL A 120 -4.60 -13.41 -0.34
C VAL A 120 -4.50 -14.77 0.35
N TYR A 121 -3.26 -15.21 0.61
CA TYR A 121 -2.97 -16.44 1.32
C TYR A 121 -2.13 -16.17 2.55
N THR A 122 -2.56 -16.69 3.70
CA THR A 122 -1.76 -16.75 4.92
C THR A 122 -1.16 -18.14 5.05
N GLN A 123 0.15 -18.21 5.27
CA GLN A 123 0.86 -19.45 5.54
C GLN A 123 1.47 -19.38 6.94
N PHE A 124 1.16 -20.38 7.77
CA PHE A 124 1.71 -20.50 9.13
C PHE A 124 2.83 -21.53 9.17
N TYR A 125 3.92 -21.19 9.84
CA TYR A 125 5.10 -22.03 10.06
C TYR A 125 5.38 -22.07 11.56
N PHE A 126 5.30 -23.24 12.17
CA PHE A 126 5.50 -23.42 13.61
C PHE A 126 6.91 -23.86 13.93
N PHE A 127 7.40 -23.50 15.12
CA PHE A 127 8.64 -24.03 15.66
C PHE A 127 8.35 -25.13 16.68
N ASN A 128 8.56 -26.37 16.28
CA ASN A 128 8.33 -27.56 17.11
C ASN A 128 9.54 -27.81 18.03
N VAL A 129 9.29 -27.91 19.33
CA VAL A 129 10.34 -28.09 20.35
C VAL A 129 10.77 -29.55 20.42
N THR A 130 12.07 -29.84 20.26
CA THR A 130 12.60 -31.21 20.28
C THR A 130 13.14 -31.66 21.64
N ASN A 131 13.65 -30.73 22.47
CA ASN A 131 14.33 -31.00 23.74
C ASN A 131 13.74 -30.24 24.97
N PRO A 132 12.44 -30.38 25.28
CA PRO A 132 11.78 -29.56 26.32
C PRO A 132 12.36 -29.74 27.73
N GLU A 133 12.75 -30.96 28.11
CA GLU A 133 13.29 -31.24 29.45
C GLU A 133 14.70 -30.67 29.63
N GLU A 134 15.52 -30.74 28.57
CA GLU A 134 16.85 -30.13 28.50
C GLU A 134 16.76 -28.60 28.64
N ILE A 135 15.76 -27.98 27.99
CA ILE A 135 15.52 -26.54 28.10
C ILE A 135 15.21 -26.14 29.56
N LEU A 136 14.38 -26.93 30.25
CA LEU A 136 14.07 -26.70 31.67
C LEU A 136 15.28 -26.93 32.58
N ARG A 137 16.31 -27.66 32.14
CA ARG A 137 17.61 -27.77 32.83
C ARG A 137 18.59 -26.64 32.49
N GLY A 138 18.22 -25.74 31.57
CA GLY A 138 19.04 -24.61 31.16
C GLY A 138 19.95 -24.90 29.95
N GLU A 139 19.65 -25.92 29.16
CA GLU A 139 20.31 -26.17 27.87
C GLU A 139 19.75 -25.25 26.77
N ILE A 140 20.41 -25.23 25.60
CA ILE A 140 19.97 -24.44 24.43
C ILE A 140 18.73 -25.10 23.80
N PRO A 141 17.65 -24.36 23.52
CA PRO A 141 16.49 -24.90 22.79
C PRO A 141 16.84 -25.32 21.37
N ARG A 142 16.31 -26.46 20.95
CA ARG A 142 16.43 -26.98 19.58
C ARG A 142 15.05 -27.11 18.96
N LEU A 143 14.83 -26.34 17.90
CA LEU A 143 13.55 -26.20 17.25
C LEU A 143 13.61 -26.71 15.81
N GLU A 144 12.53 -27.35 15.38
CA GLU A 144 12.32 -27.77 13.99
C GLU A 144 11.15 -26.98 13.40
N GLU A 145 11.36 -26.36 12.24
CA GLU A 145 10.29 -25.65 11.55
C GLU A 145 9.30 -26.65 10.91
N VAL A 146 8.01 -26.42 11.12
CA VAL A 146 6.92 -27.23 10.56
C VAL A 146 5.92 -26.32 9.84
N GLY A 147 5.83 -26.45 8.53
CA GLY A 147 4.90 -25.70 7.69
C GLY A 147 5.15 -25.91 6.19
N PRO A 148 4.42 -25.19 5.32
CA PRO A 148 3.34 -24.27 5.66
C PRO A 148 2.01 -24.97 5.99
N TYR A 149 1.19 -24.32 6.82
CA TYR A 149 -0.25 -24.54 6.87
C TYR A 149 -0.94 -23.35 6.20
N THR A 150 -1.48 -23.60 5.01
CA THR A 150 -1.95 -22.55 4.09
C THR A 150 -3.45 -22.32 4.24
N TYR A 151 -3.84 -21.07 4.42
CA TYR A 151 -5.21 -20.60 4.47
C TYR A 151 -5.43 -19.52 3.42
N ARG A 152 -6.50 -19.63 2.64
CA ARG A 152 -6.96 -18.56 1.77
C ARG A 152 -7.79 -17.58 2.59
N GLU A 153 -7.50 -16.31 2.46
CA GLU A 153 -8.27 -15.25 3.10
C GLU A 153 -9.48 -14.86 2.24
N ILE A 154 -10.60 -14.61 2.92
CA ILE A 154 -11.77 -13.94 2.37
C ILE A 154 -11.83 -12.57 3.05
N ARG A 155 -11.66 -11.52 2.26
CA ARG A 155 -11.63 -10.13 2.74
C ARG A 155 -12.78 -9.33 2.16
N ASN A 156 -13.41 -8.52 3.00
CA ASN A 156 -14.42 -7.56 2.57
C ASN A 156 -14.55 -6.42 3.59
N LYS A 157 -14.84 -5.21 3.10
CA LYS A 157 -15.21 -4.09 3.96
C LYS A 157 -16.70 -4.15 4.29
N GLY A 158 -17.02 -4.14 5.58
CA GLY A 158 -18.38 -4.13 6.14
C GLY A 158 -18.75 -2.75 6.70
N ASP A 159 -20.04 -2.60 7.05
CA ASP A 159 -20.57 -1.43 7.79
C ASP A 159 -20.16 -0.06 7.22
N ILE A 160 -20.14 0.03 5.88
CA ILE A 160 -19.62 1.18 5.16
C ILE A 160 -20.55 2.38 5.28
N GLN A 161 -20.04 3.52 5.76
CA GLN A 161 -20.77 4.80 5.81
C GLN A 161 -19.91 5.95 5.29
N PHE A 162 -20.48 6.80 4.44
CA PHE A 162 -19.78 7.99 3.94
C PHE A 162 -20.01 9.17 4.90
N GLY A 163 -18.93 9.87 5.24
CA GLY A 163 -18.93 11.07 6.09
C GLY A 163 -18.48 12.31 5.32
N ASP A 164 -18.63 13.48 5.96
CA ASP A 164 -18.04 14.76 5.54
C ASP A 164 -18.19 15.08 4.04
N ASN A 165 -19.43 15.00 3.54
CA ASN A 165 -19.77 15.22 2.13
C ASN A 165 -18.98 14.35 1.13
N GLY A 166 -18.52 13.17 1.55
CA GLY A 166 -17.79 12.20 0.72
C GLY A 166 -16.27 12.26 0.84
N THR A 167 -15.72 13.06 1.76
CA THR A 167 -14.26 13.12 2.01
C THR A 167 -13.78 12.03 2.98
N THR A 168 -14.65 11.54 3.86
CA THR A 168 -14.37 10.44 4.78
C THR A 168 -15.28 9.24 4.50
N ILE A 169 -14.79 8.05 4.84
CA ILE A 169 -15.54 6.81 4.77
C ILE A 169 -15.21 5.93 5.97
N SER A 170 -16.22 5.55 6.75
CA SER A 170 -16.06 4.58 7.83
C SER A 170 -16.37 3.18 7.34
N ALA A 171 -15.61 2.19 7.82
CA ALA A 171 -15.83 0.78 7.53
C ALA A 171 -15.09 -0.12 8.51
N VAL A 172 -15.50 -1.39 8.56
CA VAL A 172 -14.76 -2.47 9.22
C VAL A 172 -14.11 -3.40 8.20
N SER A 173 -12.92 -3.92 8.50
CA SER A 173 -12.21 -4.84 7.63
C SER A 173 -12.44 -6.29 8.06
N ASN A 174 -13.42 -6.97 7.48
CA ASN A 174 -13.70 -8.38 7.82
C ASN A 174 -12.70 -9.32 7.13
N LYS A 175 -12.20 -10.31 7.87
CA LYS A 175 -11.28 -11.33 7.38
C LYS A 175 -11.71 -12.72 7.86
N ALA A 176 -11.80 -13.67 6.94
CA ALA A 176 -12.01 -15.09 7.25
C ALA A 176 -10.93 -15.95 6.60
N TYR A 177 -10.66 -17.12 7.18
CA TYR A 177 -9.59 -18.01 6.77
C TYR A 177 -10.15 -19.38 6.38
N VAL A 178 -9.85 -19.82 5.16
CA VAL A 178 -10.29 -21.11 4.62
C VAL A 178 -9.08 -21.99 4.37
N PHE A 179 -9.00 -23.13 5.05
CA PHE A 179 -7.85 -24.04 4.96
C PHE A 179 -7.70 -24.65 3.56
N VAL A 180 -6.47 -24.69 3.07
CA VAL A 180 -6.11 -25.17 1.72
C VAL A 180 -5.15 -26.36 1.86
N ARG A 181 -5.73 -27.56 1.99
CA ARG A 181 -4.98 -28.80 2.28
C ARG A 181 -3.91 -29.12 1.24
N ASN A 182 -4.17 -28.89 -0.04
CA ASN A 182 -3.24 -29.22 -1.15
C ASN A 182 -2.00 -28.31 -1.20
N GLN A 183 -2.03 -27.16 -0.52
CA GLN A 183 -0.89 -26.24 -0.38
C GLN A 183 -0.30 -26.27 1.03
N SER A 184 -0.66 -27.28 1.84
CA SER A 184 -0.21 -27.43 3.23
C SER A 184 0.60 -28.71 3.40
N VAL A 185 1.56 -28.69 4.32
CA VAL A 185 2.41 -29.86 4.62
C VAL A 185 1.58 -31.05 5.16
N GLY A 186 0.57 -30.77 5.98
CA GLY A 186 -0.29 -31.78 6.58
C GLY A 186 -1.69 -31.28 6.89
N ASP A 187 -2.40 -31.95 7.81
CA ASP A 187 -3.74 -31.57 8.25
C ASP A 187 -3.64 -30.85 9.61
N SER A 188 -4.07 -29.59 9.65
CA SER A 188 -3.97 -28.75 10.85
C SER A 188 -4.69 -29.35 12.07
N LYS A 189 -5.72 -30.18 11.85
CA LYS A 189 -6.49 -30.82 12.93
C LYS A 189 -5.83 -32.07 13.50
N ILE A 190 -4.83 -32.62 12.82
CA ILE A 190 -4.15 -33.86 13.19
C ILE A 190 -2.72 -33.57 13.65
N ASP A 191 -2.01 -32.72 12.92
CA ASP A 191 -0.59 -32.47 13.15
C ASP A 191 -0.37 -31.78 14.49
N LEU A 192 0.56 -32.35 15.27
CA LEU A 192 0.86 -31.92 16.63
C LEU A 192 2.12 -31.05 16.66
N ILE A 193 2.04 -29.94 17.38
CA ILE A 193 3.16 -29.05 17.66
C ILE A 193 3.35 -28.97 19.16
N ARG A 194 4.59 -29.19 19.60
CA ARG A 194 5.02 -28.97 20.98
C ARG A 194 5.67 -27.60 21.08
N THR A 195 5.12 -26.72 21.90
CA THR A 195 5.62 -25.35 22.10
C THR A 195 5.35 -24.86 23.53
N VAL A 196 5.72 -23.62 23.82
CA VAL A 196 5.52 -23.00 25.13
C VAL A 196 4.03 -22.89 25.44
N ASN A 197 3.66 -23.17 26.68
CA ASN A 197 2.33 -22.98 27.23
C ASN A 197 2.07 -21.49 27.46
N ILE A 198 1.64 -20.79 26.40
CA ILE A 198 1.41 -19.35 26.43
C ILE A 198 0.39 -18.94 27.51
N PRO A 199 -0.75 -19.65 27.70
CA PRO A 199 -1.65 -19.40 28.82
C PRO A 199 -0.96 -19.42 30.18
N ALA A 200 -0.18 -20.47 30.47
CA ALA A 200 0.53 -20.59 31.75
C ALA A 200 1.57 -19.48 31.93
N VAL A 201 2.38 -19.19 30.91
CA VAL A 201 3.40 -18.13 30.97
C VAL A 201 2.75 -16.75 31.12
N THR A 202 1.61 -16.52 30.49
CA THR A 202 0.83 -15.28 30.64
C THR A 202 0.28 -15.15 32.06
N ALA A 203 -0.29 -16.22 32.62
CA ALA A 203 -0.76 -16.23 33.99
C ALA A 203 0.38 -15.97 34.99
N MET A 204 1.56 -16.56 34.78
CA MET A 204 2.76 -16.28 35.58
C MET A 204 3.16 -14.81 35.52
N GLU A 205 3.09 -14.16 34.35
CA GLU A 205 3.42 -12.73 34.23
C GLU A 205 2.38 -11.82 34.91
N TRP A 206 1.09 -12.22 34.94
CA TRP A 206 0.06 -11.49 35.68
C TRP A 206 0.26 -11.51 37.20
N THR A 207 1.10 -12.40 37.73
CA THR A 207 1.40 -12.46 39.18
C THR A 207 2.23 -11.30 39.70
N GLN A 208 2.74 -10.43 38.83
CA GLN A 208 3.27 -9.11 39.23
C GLN A 208 2.20 -8.29 39.99
N GLN A 209 0.90 -8.61 39.82
CA GLN A 209 -0.18 -8.10 40.67
C GLN A 209 -0.33 -8.96 41.94
N ARG A 210 0.04 -8.40 43.11
CA ARG A 210 0.09 -9.11 44.42
C ARG A 210 -1.12 -10.01 44.73
N PHE A 211 -2.34 -9.59 44.37
CA PHE A 211 -3.57 -10.34 44.67
C PHE A 211 -3.73 -11.62 43.84
N LEU A 212 -3.28 -11.63 42.58
CA LEU A 212 -3.42 -12.79 41.69
C LEU A 212 -2.34 -13.83 41.90
N ARG A 213 -1.25 -13.45 42.55
CA ARG A 213 -0.05 -14.28 42.71
C ARG A 213 -0.32 -15.59 43.45
N GLU A 214 -0.84 -15.54 44.67
CA GLU A 214 -1.09 -16.73 45.49
C GLU A 214 -2.11 -17.68 44.82
N ILE A 215 -3.13 -17.12 44.15
CA ILE A 215 -4.15 -17.90 43.44
C ILE A 215 -3.50 -18.63 42.25
N ILE A 216 -2.75 -17.91 41.42
CA ILE A 216 -2.13 -18.48 40.21
C ILE A 216 -1.06 -19.51 40.58
N GLU A 217 -0.24 -19.24 41.60
CA GLU A 217 0.74 -20.21 42.13
C GLU A 217 0.04 -21.49 42.62
N ALA A 218 -1.02 -21.37 43.42
CA ALA A 218 -1.78 -22.53 43.90
C ALA A 218 -2.41 -23.32 42.76
N LEU A 219 -2.94 -22.63 41.74
CA LEU A 219 -3.55 -23.26 40.56
C LEU A 219 -2.52 -24.03 39.73
N LEU A 220 -1.40 -23.39 39.37
CA LEU A 220 -0.35 -24.03 38.57
C LEU A 220 0.16 -25.31 39.23
N LYS A 221 0.41 -25.25 40.54
CA LYS A 221 0.89 -26.40 41.32
C LYS A 221 -0.15 -27.51 41.47
N THR A 222 -1.42 -27.16 41.71
CA THR A 222 -2.50 -28.14 41.92
C THR A 222 -2.80 -28.91 40.64
N TYR A 223 -2.79 -28.23 39.49
CA TYR A 223 -3.09 -28.82 38.20
C TYR A 223 -1.84 -29.32 37.44
N GLN A 224 -0.66 -29.28 38.08
CA GLN A 224 0.61 -29.79 37.53
C GLN A 224 0.90 -29.27 36.11
N GLN A 225 0.70 -27.97 35.92
CA GLN A 225 0.83 -27.33 34.62
C GLN A 225 2.29 -27.35 34.15
N LYS A 226 2.49 -27.56 32.84
CA LYS A 226 3.82 -27.63 32.23
C LYS A 226 4.11 -26.38 31.42
N VAL A 227 5.39 -25.98 31.38
CA VAL A 227 5.87 -24.88 30.54
C VAL A 227 5.81 -25.22 29.06
N PHE A 228 5.91 -26.50 28.70
CA PHE A 228 5.74 -26.98 27.32
C PHE A 228 4.47 -27.83 27.21
N VAL A 229 3.67 -27.56 26.21
CA VAL A 229 2.43 -28.27 25.89
C VAL A 229 2.44 -28.73 24.44
N THR A 230 1.63 -29.74 24.13
CA THR A 230 1.48 -30.27 22.78
C THR A 230 0.01 -30.17 22.37
N HIS A 231 -0.25 -29.46 21.29
CA HIS A 231 -1.59 -29.26 20.74
C HIS A 231 -1.54 -29.42 19.22
N THR A 232 -2.72 -29.60 18.61
CA THR A 232 -2.84 -29.57 17.16
C THR A 232 -2.63 -28.15 16.64
N VAL A 233 -2.22 -28.01 15.39
CA VAL A 233 -2.08 -26.68 14.75
C VAL A 233 -3.40 -25.91 14.77
N ASP A 234 -4.51 -26.58 14.53
CA ASP A 234 -5.86 -26.01 14.58
C ASP A 234 -6.17 -25.41 15.96
N HIS A 235 -5.84 -26.13 17.04
CA HIS A 235 -6.01 -25.63 18.40
C HIS A 235 -5.12 -24.42 18.69
N LEU A 236 -3.83 -24.47 18.29
CA LEU A 236 -2.90 -23.35 18.51
C LEU A 236 -3.32 -22.07 17.75
N LEU A 237 -3.87 -22.22 16.54
CA LEU A 237 -4.35 -21.08 15.74
C LEU A 237 -5.71 -20.59 16.21
N TRP A 238 -6.73 -21.45 16.18
CA TRP A 238 -8.14 -21.06 16.26
C TRP A 238 -8.73 -21.14 17.65
N GLY A 239 -8.05 -21.79 18.59
CA GLY A 239 -8.45 -21.84 19.98
C GLY A 239 -8.53 -23.25 20.55
N TYR A 240 -8.09 -23.39 21.79
CA TYR A 240 -8.46 -24.50 22.67
C TYR A 240 -8.84 -23.98 24.04
N LYS A 241 -9.62 -24.78 24.79
CA LYS A 241 -9.99 -24.45 26.15
C LYS A 241 -8.83 -24.76 27.08
N ASP A 242 -8.34 -23.75 27.79
CA ASP A 242 -7.24 -23.90 28.74
C ASP A 242 -7.77 -24.02 30.17
N GLU A 243 -7.16 -24.89 30.98
CA GLU A 243 -7.61 -25.15 32.34
C GLU A 243 -7.39 -23.96 33.28
N ILE A 244 -6.23 -23.29 33.18
CA ILE A 244 -5.87 -22.14 34.01
C ILE A 244 -6.80 -20.97 33.64
N LEU A 245 -6.94 -20.68 32.34
CA LEU A 245 -7.82 -19.60 31.89
C LEU A 245 -9.28 -19.87 32.24
N SER A 246 -9.74 -21.13 32.20
CA SER A 246 -11.09 -21.50 32.63
C SER A 246 -11.36 -21.18 34.10
N LEU A 247 -10.36 -21.40 34.96
CA LEU A 247 -10.46 -21.07 36.38
C LEU A 247 -10.38 -19.57 36.61
N ILE A 248 -9.45 -18.87 35.95
CA ILE A 248 -9.35 -17.40 36.02
C ILE A 248 -10.65 -16.75 35.54
N HIS A 249 -11.26 -17.24 34.46
CA HIS A 249 -12.54 -16.75 33.93
C HIS A 249 -13.65 -16.79 34.99
N THR A 250 -13.64 -17.78 35.89
CA THR A 250 -14.63 -17.90 36.97
C THR A 250 -14.55 -16.74 37.97
N PHE A 251 -13.36 -16.15 38.16
CA PHE A 251 -13.15 -15.00 39.05
C PHE A 251 -13.08 -13.65 38.30
N LYS A 252 -12.69 -13.67 37.02
CA LYS A 252 -12.59 -12.52 36.12
C LYS A 252 -13.23 -12.87 34.75
N PRO A 253 -14.55 -12.67 34.60
CA PRO A 253 -15.28 -13.05 33.39
C PRO A 253 -14.78 -12.39 32.09
N GLU A 254 -14.06 -11.27 32.19
CA GLU A 254 -13.44 -10.57 31.06
C GLU A 254 -12.34 -11.39 30.36
N ILE A 255 -11.71 -12.32 31.07
CA ILE A 255 -10.65 -13.17 30.52
C ILE A 255 -11.30 -14.40 29.89
N SER A 256 -11.11 -14.60 28.59
CA SER A 256 -11.61 -15.78 27.88
C SER A 256 -11.00 -17.08 28.42
N PRO A 257 -11.80 -18.15 28.60
CA PRO A 257 -11.28 -19.48 28.97
C PRO A 257 -10.59 -20.20 27.81
N TYR A 258 -10.67 -19.66 26.60
CA TYR A 258 -10.03 -20.18 25.39
C TYR A 258 -8.81 -19.35 25.01
N PHE A 259 -7.77 -20.04 24.54
CA PHE A 259 -6.56 -19.44 24.00
C PHE A 259 -6.27 -19.96 22.59
N GLY A 260 -5.86 -19.06 21.71
CA GLY A 260 -5.29 -19.36 20.39
C GLY A 260 -4.64 -18.11 19.82
N LEU A 261 -3.61 -18.29 19.00
CA LEU A 261 -2.83 -17.18 18.41
C LEU A 261 -3.70 -16.28 17.51
N TYR A 262 -4.71 -16.87 16.87
CA TYR A 262 -5.73 -16.21 16.03
C TYR A 262 -7.15 -16.48 16.57
N TYR A 263 -7.29 -16.76 17.87
CA TYR A 263 -8.60 -16.97 18.49
C TYR A 263 -9.50 -15.73 18.30
N GLY A 264 -10.74 -15.96 17.86
CA GLY A 264 -11.71 -14.89 17.59
C GLY A 264 -11.39 -14.00 16.38
N LYS A 265 -10.38 -14.33 15.56
CA LYS A 265 -10.04 -13.58 14.33
C LYS A 265 -10.71 -14.10 13.06
N ASN A 266 -11.27 -15.32 13.08
CA ASN A 266 -11.87 -15.91 11.89
C ASN A 266 -13.32 -15.41 11.70
N GLY A 267 -13.58 -14.72 10.61
CA GLY A 267 -14.91 -14.17 10.29
C GLY A 267 -15.24 -12.92 11.11
N THR A 268 -14.22 -12.21 11.59
CA THR A 268 -14.35 -10.98 12.38
C THR A 268 -13.54 -9.85 11.74
N ASN A 269 -13.57 -8.66 12.35
CA ASN A 269 -12.77 -7.51 11.96
C ASN A 269 -11.81 -7.09 13.08
N ASP A 270 -10.89 -6.20 12.75
CA ASP A 270 -9.85 -5.66 13.64
C ASP A 270 -10.15 -4.23 14.14
N GLY A 271 -11.43 -3.82 14.08
CA GLY A 271 -11.91 -2.54 14.60
C GLY A 271 -12.60 -1.67 13.55
N ASP A 272 -13.16 -0.57 14.05
CA ASP A 272 -13.81 0.46 13.25
C ASP A 272 -12.76 1.43 12.71
N TYR A 273 -12.70 1.59 11.39
CA TYR A 273 -11.80 2.53 10.73
C TYR A 273 -12.57 3.70 10.15
N VAL A 274 -11.96 4.88 10.18
CA VAL A 274 -12.36 6.03 9.36
C VAL A 274 -11.21 6.34 8.40
N PHE A 275 -11.48 6.23 7.10
CA PHE A 275 -10.52 6.47 6.04
C PHE A 275 -10.82 7.79 5.31
N LEU A 276 -9.79 8.39 4.73
CA LEU A 276 -9.91 9.45 3.73
C LEU A 276 -10.15 8.84 2.34
N THR A 277 -11.13 9.39 1.60
CA THR A 277 -11.54 8.83 0.31
C THR A 277 -10.61 9.20 -0.84
N GLY A 278 -9.83 10.27 -0.69
CA GLY A 278 -9.02 10.88 -1.75
C GLY A 278 -9.78 11.90 -2.61
N GLU A 279 -11.03 12.22 -2.29
CA GLU A 279 -11.84 13.24 -3.00
C GLU A 279 -11.23 14.64 -2.86
N ASP A 280 -10.65 14.96 -1.70
CA ASP A 280 -9.95 16.21 -1.43
C ASP A 280 -8.59 16.26 -2.13
N ASN A 281 -7.80 15.19 -1.96
CA ASN A 281 -6.46 15.05 -2.48
C ASN A 281 -6.13 13.56 -2.64
N TYR A 282 -5.70 13.17 -3.83
CA TYR A 282 -5.32 11.79 -4.14
C TYR A 282 -4.22 11.26 -3.21
N LEU A 283 -3.33 12.12 -2.70
CA LEU A 283 -2.30 11.74 -1.73
C LEU A 283 -2.89 11.24 -0.41
N ASN A 284 -4.14 11.57 -0.11
CA ASN A 284 -4.86 11.14 1.08
C ASN A 284 -5.67 9.86 0.85
N PHE A 285 -5.62 9.26 -0.33
CA PHE A 285 -6.37 8.05 -0.66
C PHE A 285 -6.11 6.92 0.36
N SER A 286 -7.20 6.41 0.95
CA SER A 286 -7.22 5.31 1.91
C SER A 286 -6.37 5.51 3.16
N LYS A 287 -6.00 6.75 3.50
CA LYS A 287 -5.31 7.05 4.77
C LYS A 287 -6.27 6.89 5.94
N ILE A 288 -5.76 6.38 7.06
CA ILE A 288 -6.51 6.21 8.30
C ILE A 288 -6.49 7.53 9.06
N VAL A 289 -7.68 7.99 9.48
CA VAL A 289 -7.88 9.15 10.35
C VAL A 289 -8.15 8.71 11.77
N GLU A 290 -9.00 7.69 11.92
CA GLU A 290 -9.39 7.13 13.21
C GLU A 290 -9.41 5.61 13.15
N TRP A 291 -9.06 5.00 14.27
CA TRP A 291 -9.23 3.58 14.53
C TRP A 291 -9.84 3.40 15.93
N ASN A 292 -10.96 2.67 16.00
CA ASN A 292 -11.75 2.47 17.22
C ASN A 292 -12.12 3.79 17.93
N GLY A 293 -12.48 4.82 17.14
CA GLY A 293 -12.86 6.15 17.64
C GLY A 293 -11.70 6.97 18.22
N LYS A 294 -10.44 6.57 17.98
CA LYS A 294 -9.24 7.30 18.40
C LYS A 294 -8.39 7.70 17.19
N THR A 295 -7.85 8.91 17.21
CA THR A 295 -6.91 9.42 16.20
C THR A 295 -5.44 9.06 16.51
N SER A 296 -5.16 8.58 17.72
CA SER A 296 -3.86 8.08 18.15
C SER A 296 -4.02 6.90 19.10
N LEU A 297 -2.97 6.09 19.20
CA LEU A 297 -2.85 5.03 20.19
C LEU A 297 -2.59 5.63 21.58
N ASP A 298 -2.76 4.82 22.63
CA ASP A 298 -2.63 5.24 24.02
C ASP A 298 -1.72 4.34 24.86
N TRP A 299 -1.06 3.36 24.24
CA TRP A 299 -0.25 2.37 24.96
C TRP A 299 1.26 2.62 24.85
N TRP A 300 1.76 3.41 23.90
CA TRP A 300 3.20 3.75 23.80
C TRP A 300 3.55 4.97 24.63
N THR A 301 4.84 5.16 24.94
CA THR A 301 5.25 6.17 25.93
C THR A 301 5.38 7.58 25.37
N THR A 302 5.41 7.75 24.04
CA THR A 302 5.59 9.05 23.39
C THR A 302 4.50 9.29 22.36
N ASP A 303 4.09 10.55 22.20
CA ASP A 303 3.06 10.94 21.23
C ASP A 303 3.43 10.51 19.81
N ARG A 304 4.70 10.63 19.43
CA ARG A 304 5.21 10.18 18.11
C ARG A 304 5.01 8.68 17.90
N CYS A 305 5.26 7.85 18.91
CA CYS A 305 5.07 6.40 18.82
C CYS A 305 3.59 6.00 18.78
N ASN A 306 2.71 6.84 19.33
CA ASN A 306 1.27 6.65 19.34
C ASN A 306 0.57 7.11 18.06
N MET A 307 1.26 7.74 17.10
CA MET A 307 0.64 8.19 15.86
C MET A 307 0.15 7.02 15.00
N ILE A 308 -1.07 7.14 14.48
CA ILE A 308 -1.63 6.27 13.43
C ILE A 308 -1.32 6.93 12.09
N ASN A 309 -0.36 6.37 11.34
CA ASN A 309 0.14 6.96 10.10
C ASN A 309 -0.12 6.05 8.91
N GLY A 310 -0.54 6.65 7.79
CA GLY A 310 -0.63 5.96 6.50
C GLY A 310 -1.93 5.21 6.28
N THR A 311 -1.88 4.13 5.49
CA THR A 311 -3.04 3.30 5.12
C THR A 311 -3.07 2.00 5.94
N ASP A 312 -4.09 1.16 5.73
CA ASP A 312 -4.16 -0.18 6.31
C ASP A 312 -3.17 -1.18 5.68
N GLY A 313 -2.51 -0.78 4.59
CA GLY A 313 -1.48 -1.57 3.89
C GLY A 313 -2.01 -2.43 2.76
N ASP A 314 -3.31 -2.40 2.49
CA ASP A 314 -3.93 -3.14 1.39
C ASP A 314 -3.93 -2.34 0.08
N THR A 315 -3.90 -1.00 0.18
CA THR A 315 -3.80 -0.08 -0.96
C THR A 315 -2.99 1.17 -0.62
N PHE A 316 -2.46 1.84 -1.64
CA PHE A 316 -1.71 3.10 -1.52
C PHE A 316 -2.26 4.16 -2.47
N HIS A 317 -1.88 5.42 -2.24
CA HIS A 317 -2.24 6.50 -3.16
C HIS A 317 -1.60 6.31 -4.54
N PRO A 318 -2.21 6.84 -5.61
CA PRO A 318 -1.61 6.79 -6.94
C PRO A 318 -0.43 7.76 -7.06
N LEU A 319 0.30 7.64 -8.19
CA LEU A 319 1.47 8.47 -8.54
C LEU A 319 2.62 8.40 -7.55
N ILE A 320 2.96 7.18 -7.12
CA ILE A 320 4.07 6.92 -6.21
C ILE A 320 5.40 7.22 -6.93
N THR A 321 6.28 7.87 -6.18
CA THR A 321 7.63 8.28 -6.52
C THR A 321 8.63 7.49 -5.70
N LYS A 322 9.81 7.20 -6.26
CA LYS A 322 10.85 6.41 -5.58
C LYS A 322 11.43 7.07 -4.31
N ASP A 323 11.30 8.39 -4.19
CA ASP A 323 11.94 9.16 -3.12
C ASP A 323 11.04 9.29 -1.88
N GLU A 324 9.78 8.84 -1.97
CA GLU A 324 8.83 8.91 -0.87
C GLU A 324 8.84 7.68 0.03
N VAL A 325 8.49 7.91 1.30
CA VAL A 325 8.33 6.88 2.32
C VAL A 325 6.83 6.63 2.50
N LEU A 326 6.42 5.36 2.41
CA LEU A 326 5.02 4.99 2.58
C LEU A 326 4.79 4.49 4.01
N TYR A 327 3.81 5.08 4.70
CA TYR A 327 3.41 4.67 6.04
C TYR A 327 2.25 3.67 5.99
N VAL A 328 2.25 2.76 6.97
CA VAL A 328 1.23 1.72 7.10
C VAL A 328 0.90 1.50 8.57
N PHE A 329 -0.36 1.30 8.91
CA PHE A 329 -0.80 0.91 10.25
C PHE A 329 -1.38 -0.52 10.26
N PRO A 330 -0.53 -1.56 10.40
CA PRO A 330 -0.98 -2.91 10.63
C PRO A 330 -1.43 -3.08 12.09
N SER A 331 -2.74 -3.22 12.32
CA SER A 331 -3.34 -3.40 13.65
C SER A 331 -2.70 -4.54 14.46
N ASP A 332 -2.32 -5.64 13.81
CA ASP A 332 -1.68 -6.79 14.44
C ASP A 332 -0.31 -6.48 15.08
N PHE A 333 0.42 -5.48 14.57
CA PHE A 333 1.72 -5.03 15.09
C PHE A 333 1.59 -3.97 16.18
N CYS A 334 0.39 -3.46 16.43
CA CYS A 334 0.10 -2.47 17.47
C CYS A 334 0.84 -1.13 17.33
N ARG A 335 1.37 -0.82 16.15
CA ARG A 335 2.02 0.47 15.84
C ARG A 335 2.01 0.74 14.34
N SER A 336 2.22 1.99 13.99
CA SER A 336 2.53 2.39 12.61
C SER A 336 3.96 2.00 12.24
N LEU A 337 4.13 1.60 10.98
CA LEU A 337 5.40 1.27 10.34
C LEU A 337 5.57 2.11 9.08
N TYR A 338 6.77 2.08 8.50
CA TYR A 338 7.01 2.64 7.18
C TYR A 338 7.84 1.69 6.33
N ILE A 339 7.70 1.84 5.02
CA ILE A 339 8.41 1.07 4.01
C ILE A 339 9.14 2.03 3.06
N THR A 340 10.32 1.62 2.61
CA THR A 340 11.20 2.42 1.75
C THR A 340 11.44 1.72 0.42
N PHE A 341 11.68 2.51 -0.63
CA PHE A 341 12.00 1.99 -1.95
C PHE A 341 13.31 1.18 -1.91
N SER A 342 13.30 0.02 -2.57
CA SER A 342 14.44 -0.87 -2.72
C SER A 342 14.86 -0.95 -4.18
N ASP A 343 13.98 -1.47 -5.05
CA ASP A 343 14.34 -1.87 -6.42
C ASP A 343 13.18 -1.66 -7.41
N PHE A 344 13.52 -1.64 -8.70
CA PHE A 344 12.53 -1.70 -9.79
C PHE A 344 12.24 -3.16 -10.14
N GLU A 345 10.95 -3.49 -10.24
CA GLU A 345 10.48 -4.85 -10.50
C GLU A 345 9.48 -4.87 -11.67
N SER A 346 9.25 -6.05 -12.23
CA SER A 346 8.15 -6.29 -13.16
C SER A 346 7.36 -7.53 -12.76
N VAL A 347 6.05 -7.34 -12.58
CA VAL A 347 5.12 -8.40 -12.18
C VAL A 347 4.07 -8.55 -13.28
N GLU A 348 3.99 -9.72 -13.90
CA GLU A 348 3.08 -9.99 -15.03
C GLU A 348 3.19 -8.95 -16.17
N GLY A 349 4.38 -8.38 -16.37
CA GLY A 349 4.67 -7.36 -17.39
C GLY A 349 4.14 -5.97 -17.05
N LEU A 350 3.75 -5.72 -15.80
CA LEU A 350 3.47 -4.39 -15.24
C LEU A 350 4.72 -3.87 -14.51
N PRO A 351 5.02 -2.55 -14.57
CA PRO A 351 6.09 -1.97 -13.79
C PRO A 351 5.68 -1.90 -12.31
N ALA A 352 6.62 -2.19 -11.42
CA ALA A 352 6.42 -2.14 -9.98
C ALA A 352 7.62 -1.51 -9.26
N PHE A 353 7.36 -0.78 -8.19
CA PHE A 353 8.37 -0.37 -7.22
C PHE A 353 8.33 -1.35 -6.05
N ARG A 354 9.46 -1.98 -5.75
CA ARG A 354 9.61 -2.80 -4.56
C ARG A 354 9.90 -1.91 -3.38
N TYR A 355 8.99 -1.92 -2.41
CA TYR A 355 9.17 -1.35 -1.10
C TYR A 355 9.45 -2.45 -0.08
N LYS A 356 10.33 -2.17 0.90
CA LYS A 356 10.71 -3.10 1.96
C LYS A 356 10.56 -2.45 3.32
N VAL A 357 10.41 -3.26 4.35
CA VAL A 357 10.52 -2.78 5.74
C VAL A 357 12.01 -2.67 6.08
N PRO A 358 12.52 -1.47 6.40
CA PRO A 358 13.93 -1.28 6.67
C PRO A 358 14.26 -1.66 8.13
N GLU A 359 15.52 -1.99 8.41
CA GLU A 359 15.96 -2.53 9.71
C GLU A 359 15.73 -1.55 10.88
N GLU A 360 15.73 -0.26 10.58
CA GLU A 360 15.53 0.85 11.51
C GLU A 360 14.15 0.82 12.18
N ILE A 361 13.18 0.10 11.63
CA ILE A 361 11.82 -0.02 12.19
C ILE A 361 11.82 -0.74 13.55
N LEU A 362 12.66 -1.76 13.70
CA LEU A 362 12.79 -2.55 14.93
C LEU A 362 14.16 -2.38 15.60
N ALA A 363 15.00 -1.48 15.09
CA ALA A 363 16.32 -1.21 15.67
C ALA A 363 16.21 -0.53 17.05
N ASN A 364 17.17 -0.81 17.93
CA ASN A 364 17.28 -0.15 19.23
C ASN A 364 17.87 1.26 19.07
N THR A 365 17.02 2.24 18.75
CA THR A 365 17.39 3.65 18.51
C THR A 365 16.61 4.60 19.42
N SER A 366 17.07 5.85 19.53
CA SER A 366 16.35 6.89 20.28
C SER A 366 14.93 7.14 19.74
N ASP A 367 14.75 7.01 18.42
CA ASP A 367 13.45 7.19 17.76
C ASP A 367 12.47 6.07 18.13
N ASN A 368 12.97 4.86 18.36
CA ASN A 368 12.16 3.71 18.77
C ASN A 368 12.05 3.53 20.29
N ALA A 369 12.74 4.37 21.09
CA ALA A 369 12.75 4.24 22.54
C ALA A 369 11.33 4.30 23.15
N GLY A 370 10.40 4.99 22.50
CA GLY A 370 9.00 5.07 22.95
C GLY A 370 8.18 3.79 22.80
N PHE A 371 8.70 2.78 22.10
CA PHE A 371 8.10 1.44 21.99
C PHE A 371 8.59 0.49 23.08
N CYS A 372 9.52 0.91 23.93
CA CYS A 372 10.10 0.08 24.97
C CYS A 372 9.39 0.33 26.31
N ILE A 373 8.61 -0.67 26.74
CA ILE A 373 7.81 -0.61 27.96
C ILE A 373 8.30 -1.70 28.92
N PRO A 374 8.72 -1.36 30.16
CA PRO A 374 8.78 -0.01 30.75
C PRO A 374 9.89 0.88 30.14
N THR A 375 9.74 2.21 30.26
CA THR A 375 10.60 3.21 29.62
C THR A 375 12.09 2.95 29.85
N GLY A 376 12.87 2.91 28.76
CA GLY A 376 14.31 2.69 28.79
C GLY A 376 14.74 1.23 28.81
N ASN A 377 13.80 0.28 28.83
CA ASN A 377 14.10 -1.16 28.84
C ASN A 377 13.75 -1.82 27.49
N CYS A 378 14.57 -1.57 26.47
CA CYS A 378 14.45 -2.24 25.17
C CYS A 378 15.17 -3.60 25.21
N LEU A 379 14.55 -4.65 24.65
CA LEU A 379 15.15 -6.00 24.62
C LEU A 379 16.37 -6.11 23.69
N GLY A 380 16.44 -5.28 22.65
CA GLY A 380 17.48 -5.31 21.60
C GLY A 380 16.91 -4.93 20.24
N SER A 381 17.75 -4.95 19.21
CA SER A 381 17.31 -4.66 17.84
C SER A 381 16.62 -5.87 17.20
N GLY A 382 15.61 -5.61 16.35
CA GLY A 382 14.87 -6.60 15.56
C GLY A 382 13.73 -7.30 16.29
N VAL A 383 13.37 -6.83 17.50
CA VAL A 383 12.26 -7.36 18.29
C VAL A 383 11.40 -6.24 18.87
N LEU A 384 10.09 -6.48 19.01
CA LEU A 384 9.12 -5.52 19.54
C LEU A 384 8.27 -6.18 20.63
N ASN A 385 8.31 -5.64 21.85
CA ASN A 385 7.42 -6.09 22.91
C ASN A 385 6.01 -5.52 22.69
N VAL A 386 5.03 -6.40 22.48
CA VAL A 386 3.63 -6.02 22.22
C VAL A 386 2.69 -6.46 23.35
N SER A 387 3.23 -6.73 24.54
CA SER A 387 2.41 -7.19 25.67
C SER A 387 1.26 -6.23 26.01
N VAL A 388 1.48 -4.92 25.85
CA VAL A 388 0.49 -3.87 26.15
C VAL A 388 -0.78 -3.97 25.31
N CYS A 389 -0.69 -4.43 24.06
CA CYS A 389 -1.87 -4.59 23.19
C CYS A 389 -2.38 -6.04 23.14
N LYS A 390 -1.74 -6.97 23.87
CA LYS A 390 -2.10 -8.40 23.92
C LYS A 390 -2.49 -8.81 25.34
N ASN A 391 -3.26 -7.97 26.05
CA ASN A 391 -3.78 -8.23 27.40
C ASN A 391 -2.69 -8.59 28.44
N GLY A 392 -1.48 -8.04 28.29
CA GLY A 392 -0.35 -8.30 29.17
C GLY A 392 0.35 -9.64 28.94
N ALA A 393 -0.04 -10.43 27.93
CA ALA A 393 0.70 -11.62 27.55
C ALA A 393 2.12 -11.23 27.09
N PRO A 394 3.18 -11.98 27.46
CA PRO A 394 4.56 -11.62 27.16
C PRO A 394 4.95 -11.93 25.70
N ILE A 395 4.19 -11.38 24.75
CA ILE A 395 4.34 -11.58 23.31
C ILE A 395 5.34 -10.57 22.74
N ILE A 396 6.31 -11.09 22.00
CA ILE A 396 7.35 -10.32 21.31
C ILE A 396 7.25 -10.60 19.81
N LEU A 397 7.11 -9.56 19.00
CA LEU A 397 7.16 -9.67 17.54
C LEU A 397 8.60 -9.56 17.03
N SER A 398 8.91 -10.26 15.95
CA SER A 398 10.15 -10.11 15.19
C SER A 398 9.90 -10.41 13.72
N PHE A 399 10.91 -10.32 12.87
CA PHE A 399 10.86 -10.97 11.55
C PHE A 399 11.20 -12.48 11.67
N PRO A 400 10.83 -13.31 10.68
CA PRO A 400 11.08 -14.75 10.72
C PRO A 400 12.56 -15.10 10.93
N HIS A 401 12.81 -16.11 11.77
CA HIS A 401 14.12 -16.53 12.25
C HIS A 401 15.00 -15.39 12.79
N PHE A 402 14.37 -14.35 13.33
CA PHE A 402 15.05 -13.14 13.81
C PHE A 402 15.87 -12.42 12.72
N TYR A 403 15.39 -12.44 11.47
CA TYR A 403 15.95 -11.62 10.40
C TYR A 403 15.98 -10.13 10.81
N GLN A 404 17.07 -9.41 10.49
CA GLN A 404 17.35 -8.03 10.92
C GLN A 404 17.39 -7.80 12.45
N ALA A 405 17.61 -8.86 13.25
CA ALA A 405 17.76 -8.74 14.69
C ALA A 405 19.19 -8.95 15.18
N ASP A 406 19.46 -8.56 16.43
CA ASP A 406 20.74 -8.83 17.09
C ASP A 406 21.08 -10.33 17.06
N GLU A 407 22.34 -10.69 16.76
CA GLU A 407 22.80 -12.09 16.69
C GLU A 407 22.57 -12.89 17.98
N LYS A 408 22.43 -12.22 19.13
CA LYS A 408 22.10 -12.85 20.41
C LYS A 408 20.75 -13.59 20.39
N PHE A 409 19.79 -13.15 19.58
CA PHE A 409 18.49 -13.83 19.46
C PHE A 409 18.59 -15.09 18.59
N VAL A 410 19.37 -15.02 17.51
CA VAL A 410 19.64 -16.16 16.62
C VAL A 410 20.45 -17.24 17.35
N SER A 411 21.55 -16.84 18.01
CA SER A 411 22.47 -17.77 18.69
C SER A 411 21.92 -18.38 19.99
N ALA A 412 20.87 -17.79 20.57
CA ALA A 412 20.22 -18.33 21.76
C ALA A 412 19.45 -19.64 21.49
N ILE A 413 19.13 -19.94 20.22
CA ILE A 413 18.20 -21.01 19.83
C ILE A 413 18.73 -21.74 18.59
N GLU A 414 18.90 -23.05 18.70
CA GLU A 414 19.27 -23.90 17.58
C GLU A 414 18.04 -24.13 16.68
N GLY A 415 18.21 -23.91 15.36
CA GLY A 415 17.15 -23.95 14.35
C GLY A 415 16.78 -22.59 13.74
N MET A 416 17.39 -21.50 14.23
CA MET A 416 17.21 -20.15 13.65
C MET A 416 18.20 -19.93 12.48
N HIS A 417 17.67 -19.77 11.27
CA HIS A 417 18.46 -19.59 10.05
C HIS A 417 17.92 -18.40 9.23
N PRO A 418 18.17 -17.15 9.64
CA PRO A 418 17.65 -15.98 8.94
C PRO A 418 18.19 -15.90 7.51
N ASN A 419 17.28 -15.72 6.54
CA ASN A 419 17.61 -15.53 5.13
C ASN A 419 16.75 -14.40 4.56
N LYS A 420 17.36 -13.54 3.76
CA LYS A 420 16.69 -12.38 3.15
C LYS A 420 15.50 -12.79 2.27
N ASP A 421 15.71 -13.68 1.30
CA ASP A 421 14.69 -14.04 0.29
C ASP A 421 13.43 -14.65 0.94
N ASN A 422 13.62 -15.43 2.00
CA ASN A 422 12.53 -16.12 2.69
C ASN A 422 11.89 -15.31 3.82
N HIS A 423 12.62 -14.38 4.45
CA HIS A 423 12.16 -13.72 5.68
C HIS A 423 12.00 -12.20 5.55
N GLU A 424 12.42 -11.58 4.44
CA GLU A 424 12.16 -10.16 4.22
C GLU A 424 10.66 -9.90 3.96
N THR A 425 10.16 -8.79 4.50
CA THR A 425 8.84 -8.26 4.13
C THR A 425 8.99 -7.27 2.99
N PHE A 426 8.23 -7.47 1.92
CA PHE A 426 8.22 -6.58 0.77
C PHE A 426 6.82 -6.42 0.16
N VAL A 427 6.65 -5.34 -0.59
CA VAL A 427 5.46 -5.06 -1.39
C VAL A 427 5.89 -4.44 -2.72
N ASP A 428 5.42 -5.01 -3.81
CA ASP A 428 5.63 -4.55 -5.18
C ASP A 428 4.38 -3.77 -5.61
N ILE A 429 4.51 -2.45 -5.71
CA ILE A 429 3.38 -1.53 -5.95
C ILE A 429 3.48 -0.96 -7.37
N ASN A 430 2.38 -0.92 -8.11
CA ASN A 430 2.36 -0.18 -9.37
C ASN A 430 2.42 1.33 -9.10
N PRO A 431 3.43 2.05 -9.60
CA PRO A 431 3.63 3.46 -9.24
C PRO A 431 2.55 4.38 -9.78
N LEU A 432 1.90 4.04 -10.90
CA LEU A 432 0.86 4.90 -11.49
C LEU A 432 -0.43 4.83 -10.67
N THR A 433 -0.83 3.63 -10.26
CA THR A 433 -2.14 3.39 -9.65
C THR A 433 -2.13 3.23 -8.13
N GLY A 434 -0.99 2.94 -7.50
CA GLY A 434 -0.91 2.64 -6.06
C GLY A 434 -1.41 1.24 -5.69
N VAL A 435 -1.72 0.39 -6.69
CA VAL A 435 -2.21 -0.97 -6.48
C VAL A 435 -1.06 -1.95 -6.22
N ILE A 436 -1.24 -2.83 -5.24
CA ILE A 436 -0.30 -3.90 -4.92
C ILE A 436 -0.39 -5.01 -5.97
N LEU A 437 0.74 -5.37 -6.57
CA LEU A 437 0.83 -6.43 -7.59
C LEU A 437 1.33 -7.75 -7.00
N ARG A 438 2.28 -7.67 -6.07
CA ARG A 438 2.84 -8.82 -5.35
C ARG A 438 3.28 -8.34 -3.97
N ALA A 439 2.99 -9.09 -2.92
CA ALA A 439 3.51 -8.77 -1.59
C ALA A 439 3.73 -10.04 -0.77
N ALA A 440 4.64 -9.94 0.19
CA ALA A 440 4.84 -10.93 1.23
C ALA A 440 5.08 -10.20 2.54
N LYS A 441 4.05 -10.14 3.40
CA LYS A 441 4.13 -9.62 4.76
C LYS A 441 4.49 -10.77 5.68
N ARG A 442 5.67 -10.68 6.29
CA ARG A 442 6.27 -11.76 7.07
C ARG A 442 6.64 -11.29 8.46
N PHE A 443 6.18 -12.02 9.48
CA PHE A 443 6.49 -11.71 10.86
C PHE A 443 6.42 -12.95 11.74
N GLN A 444 7.05 -12.88 12.89
CA GLN A 444 7.19 -13.98 13.83
C GLN A 444 6.63 -13.58 15.18
N ILE A 445 5.90 -14.51 15.78
CA ILE A 445 5.36 -14.41 17.13
C ILE A 445 6.27 -15.21 18.05
N ASN A 446 6.77 -14.53 19.07
CA ASN A 446 7.63 -15.08 20.09
C ASN A 446 7.03 -14.81 21.47
N VAL A 447 7.50 -15.55 22.47
CA VAL A 447 7.11 -15.44 23.87
C VAL A 447 8.36 -15.17 24.69
N TYR A 448 8.33 -14.14 25.53
CA TYR A 448 9.43 -13.87 26.46
C TYR A 448 9.36 -14.85 27.62
N VAL A 449 10.37 -15.72 27.73
CA VAL A 449 10.48 -16.72 28.78
C VAL A 449 11.65 -16.40 29.70
N LYS A 450 11.45 -16.61 31.00
CA LYS A 450 12.47 -16.39 32.05
C LYS A 450 12.24 -17.39 33.18
N LYS A 451 13.30 -17.70 33.91
CA LYS A 451 13.19 -18.39 35.19
C LYS A 451 12.45 -17.50 36.19
N LEU A 452 11.53 -18.10 36.92
CA LEU A 452 10.85 -17.48 38.05
C LEU A 452 11.01 -18.38 39.28
N ASP A 453 11.69 -17.90 40.31
CA ASP A 453 12.00 -18.72 41.50
C ASP A 453 10.73 -19.17 42.25
N ASP A 454 9.64 -18.42 42.11
CA ASP A 454 8.33 -18.72 42.69
C ASP A 454 7.57 -19.84 41.93
N PHE A 455 7.95 -20.11 40.68
CA PHE A 455 7.29 -21.10 39.81
C PHE A 455 8.26 -22.22 39.45
N ILE A 456 8.14 -23.34 40.17
CA ILE A 456 8.96 -24.55 39.97
C ILE A 456 8.86 -25.09 38.55
N GLU A 457 7.76 -24.83 37.86
CA GLU A 457 7.47 -25.24 36.49
C GLU A 457 8.50 -24.66 35.51
N THR A 458 9.05 -23.46 35.81
CA THR A 458 10.07 -22.80 34.96
C THR A 458 11.46 -23.44 35.05
N GLY A 459 11.71 -24.27 36.07
CA GLY A 459 12.99 -24.94 36.27
C GLY A 459 14.17 -23.96 36.27
N ASN A 460 15.18 -24.28 35.47
CA ASN A 460 16.35 -23.44 35.21
C ASN A 460 16.37 -22.94 33.75
N ILE A 461 15.20 -22.68 33.17
CA ILE A 461 15.10 -22.15 31.81
C ILE A 461 15.88 -20.82 31.68
N ARG A 462 16.59 -20.66 30.56
CA ARG A 462 17.30 -19.42 30.25
C ARG A 462 16.31 -18.30 29.93
N THR A 463 16.68 -17.07 30.28
CA THR A 463 15.93 -15.88 29.85
C THR A 463 16.16 -15.64 28.36
N MET A 464 15.11 -15.71 27.55
CA MET A 464 15.20 -15.57 26.09
C MET A 464 13.86 -15.21 25.44
N VAL A 465 13.93 -14.77 24.19
CA VAL A 465 12.77 -14.59 23.31
C VAL A 465 12.54 -15.91 22.55
N PHE A 466 11.51 -16.66 22.95
CA PHE A 466 11.24 -18.01 22.45
C PHE A 466 10.28 -17.97 21.25
N PRO A 467 10.68 -18.42 20.05
CA PRO A 467 9.84 -18.36 18.86
C PRO A 467 8.78 -19.46 18.89
N VAL A 468 7.56 -19.11 18.49
CA VAL A 468 6.41 -20.03 18.47
C VAL A 468 5.99 -20.34 17.05
N MET A 469 5.79 -19.30 16.24
CA MET A 469 5.49 -19.43 14.83
C MET A 469 5.88 -18.17 14.06
N HIS A 470 6.08 -18.31 12.76
CA HIS A 470 6.06 -17.17 11.83
C HIS A 470 4.97 -17.34 10.78
N VAL A 471 4.61 -16.20 10.19
CA VAL A 471 3.46 -16.06 9.29
C VAL A 471 3.95 -15.38 8.02
N ASN A 472 3.52 -15.91 6.87
CA ASN A 472 3.69 -15.30 5.55
C ASN A 472 2.31 -15.01 4.95
N GLU A 473 1.90 -13.75 4.96
CA GLU A 473 0.70 -13.24 4.31
C GLU A 473 1.09 -12.71 2.93
N SER A 474 0.67 -13.41 1.88
CA SER A 474 1.14 -13.18 0.51
C SER A 474 0.01 -13.00 -0.49
N VAL A 475 0.26 -12.16 -1.47
CA VAL A 475 -0.64 -11.89 -2.59
C VAL A 475 0.16 -11.82 -3.88
N LEU A 476 -0.43 -12.32 -4.97
CA LEU A 476 0.09 -12.19 -6.32
C LEU A 476 -1.07 -11.91 -7.25
N ILE A 477 -0.91 -10.90 -8.10
CA ILE A 477 -1.89 -10.56 -9.13
C ILE A 477 -2.03 -11.71 -10.13
N ASP A 478 -3.26 -12.11 -10.43
CA ASP A 478 -3.53 -13.11 -11.47
C ASP A 478 -3.42 -12.50 -12.88
N LYS A 479 -3.23 -13.35 -13.88
CA LYS A 479 -3.02 -12.92 -15.27
C LYS A 479 -4.20 -12.15 -15.86
N GLU A 480 -5.43 -12.48 -15.47
CA GLU A 480 -6.62 -11.81 -15.97
C GLU A 480 -6.68 -10.39 -15.42
N THR A 481 -6.58 -10.23 -14.10
CA THR A 481 -6.56 -8.91 -13.44
C THR A 481 -5.36 -8.08 -13.90
N ALA A 482 -4.18 -8.69 -14.06
CA ALA A 482 -3.01 -8.01 -14.61
C ALA A 482 -3.25 -7.50 -16.04
N SER A 483 -3.89 -8.29 -16.90
CA SER A 483 -4.20 -7.88 -18.27
C SER A 483 -5.20 -6.72 -18.32
N ARG A 484 -6.21 -6.72 -17.44
CA ARG A 484 -7.17 -5.61 -17.30
C ARG A 484 -6.46 -4.35 -16.84
N LEU A 485 -5.66 -4.43 -15.78
CA LEU A 485 -4.88 -3.31 -15.28
C LEU A 485 -3.91 -2.76 -16.34
N LYS A 486 -3.25 -3.65 -17.09
CA LYS A 486 -2.37 -3.26 -18.20
C LYS A 486 -3.12 -2.52 -19.31
N SER A 487 -4.34 -2.96 -19.64
CA SER A 487 -5.18 -2.28 -20.63
C SER A 487 -5.55 -0.87 -20.18
N VAL A 488 -5.94 -0.70 -18.90
CA VAL A 488 -6.25 0.61 -18.30
C VAL A 488 -5.02 1.52 -18.32
N ILE A 489 -3.87 1.02 -17.85
CA ILE A 489 -2.61 1.78 -17.81
C ILE A 489 -2.17 2.19 -19.22
N ASN A 490 -2.19 1.27 -20.19
CA ASN A 490 -1.80 1.57 -21.57
C ASN A 490 -2.72 2.61 -22.20
N THR A 491 -4.04 2.50 -21.97
CA THR A 491 -5.00 3.48 -22.46
C THR A 491 -4.70 4.87 -21.88
N THR A 492 -4.45 4.95 -20.57
CA THR A 492 -4.04 6.18 -19.90
C THR A 492 -2.75 6.75 -20.49
N LEU A 493 -1.70 5.93 -20.64
CA LEU A 493 -0.42 6.37 -21.21
C LEU A 493 -0.56 6.87 -22.65
N ILE A 494 -1.34 6.19 -23.49
CA ILE A 494 -1.60 6.63 -24.87
C ILE A 494 -2.34 7.97 -24.84
N VAL A 495 -3.41 8.08 -24.06
CA VAL A 495 -4.24 9.28 -23.97
C VAL A 495 -3.44 10.48 -23.47
N THR A 496 -2.58 10.30 -22.47
CA THR A 496 -1.66 11.34 -21.98
C THR A 496 -0.58 11.69 -22.99
N ASN A 497 -0.16 10.75 -23.86
CA ASN A 497 0.88 10.99 -24.86
C ASN A 497 0.38 11.57 -26.19
N ILE A 498 -0.90 11.44 -26.52
CA ILE A 498 -1.50 11.99 -27.76
C ILE A 498 -1.15 13.48 -27.96
N PRO A 499 -1.27 14.37 -26.95
CA PRO A 499 -0.91 15.77 -27.12
C PRO A 499 0.56 16.00 -27.51
N TYR A 500 1.50 15.23 -26.95
CA TYR A 500 2.92 15.32 -27.31
C TYR A 500 3.18 14.84 -28.74
N ILE A 501 2.47 13.79 -29.18
CA ILE A 501 2.55 13.30 -30.56
C ILE A 501 2.01 14.36 -31.53
N VAL A 502 0.85 14.96 -31.22
CA VAL A 502 0.25 16.04 -32.03
C VAL A 502 1.18 17.26 -32.10
N MET A 503 1.82 17.61 -30.98
CA MET A 503 2.79 18.69 -30.88
C MET A 503 4.04 18.42 -31.72
N ALA A 504 4.61 17.21 -31.64
CA ALA A 504 5.76 16.79 -32.42
C ALA A 504 5.45 16.81 -33.94
N LEU A 505 4.27 16.33 -34.34
CA LEU A 505 3.79 16.41 -35.72
C LEU A 505 3.62 17.86 -36.19
N GLY A 506 3.08 18.74 -35.33
CA GLY A 506 2.93 20.16 -35.62
C GLY A 506 4.27 20.86 -35.88
N VAL A 507 5.28 20.60 -35.04
CA VAL A 507 6.65 21.11 -35.24
C VAL A 507 7.26 20.55 -36.53
N PHE A 508 7.10 19.25 -36.77
CA PHE A 508 7.62 18.58 -37.97
C PHE A 508 7.04 19.18 -39.25
N PHE A 509 5.72 19.36 -39.34
CA PHE A 509 5.08 20.01 -40.49
C PHE A 509 5.47 21.49 -40.63
N GLY A 510 5.67 22.19 -39.51
CA GLY A 510 6.19 23.56 -39.50
C GLY A 510 7.61 23.67 -40.10
N LEU A 511 8.48 22.73 -39.77
CA LEU A 511 9.84 22.63 -40.34
C LEU A 511 9.82 22.29 -41.83
N ILE A 512 8.94 21.39 -42.27
CA ILE A 512 8.75 21.08 -43.69
C ILE A 512 8.26 22.32 -44.45
N PHE A 513 7.27 23.02 -43.91
CA PHE A 513 6.72 24.21 -44.55
C PHE A 513 7.76 25.32 -44.69
N THR A 514 8.54 25.59 -43.63
CA THR A 514 9.63 26.58 -43.67
C THR A 514 10.72 26.18 -44.66
N TRP A 515 11.10 24.90 -44.72
CA TRP A 515 12.06 24.40 -45.70
C TRP A 515 11.59 24.57 -47.15
N LEU A 516 10.31 24.23 -47.43
CA LEU A 516 9.71 24.44 -48.76
C LEU A 516 9.63 25.93 -49.14
N ALA A 517 9.27 26.80 -48.19
CA ALA A 517 9.24 28.25 -48.41
C ALA A 517 10.63 28.83 -48.71
N CYS A 518 11.66 28.41 -47.96
CA CYS A 518 13.04 28.83 -48.21
C CYS A 518 13.59 28.33 -49.56
N ARG A 519 13.19 27.14 -50.02
CA ARG A 519 13.53 26.65 -51.36
C ARG A 519 12.84 27.45 -52.48
N GLY A 520 11.58 27.82 -52.29
CA GLY A 520 10.83 28.64 -53.25
C GLY A 520 11.40 30.06 -53.44
N GLN A 521 11.98 30.65 -52.38
CA GLN A 521 12.62 31.97 -52.47
C GLN A 521 13.94 31.96 -53.26
N ARG A 522 14.72 30.87 -53.20
CA ARG A 522 15.94 30.74 -54.02
C ARG A 522 15.68 30.72 -55.52
N SER A 523 14.50 30.31 -55.97
CA SER A 523 14.14 30.31 -57.40
C SER A 523 13.62 31.65 -57.91
N MET A 524 13.29 32.62 -57.04
CA MET A 524 12.84 33.95 -57.46
C MET A 524 13.98 34.98 -57.57
N ASP A 525 15.16 34.72 -56.98
CA ASP A 525 16.33 35.59 -57.12
C ASP A 525 17.13 35.35 -58.42
N GLU A 526 16.78 34.34 -59.23
CA GLU A 526 17.28 34.15 -60.60
C GLU A 526 16.41 34.86 -61.65
N GLY A 527 15.89 36.04 -61.33
CA GLY A 527 15.23 36.94 -62.28
C GLY A 527 16.22 37.90 -62.96
N THR A 528 16.56 37.59 -64.21
CA THR A 528 17.10 38.42 -65.32
C THR A 528 17.83 39.74 -64.99
N ALA A 529 19.09 39.82 -65.42
CA ALA A 529 19.98 41.00 -65.35
C ALA A 529 19.56 42.21 -66.21
N ASP A 530 18.39 42.18 -66.87
CA ASP A 530 17.95 43.20 -67.84
C ASP A 530 17.27 44.44 -67.23
N GLU A 531 17.00 44.49 -65.92
CA GLU A 531 16.39 45.67 -65.27
C GLU A 531 17.40 46.71 -64.72
N ARG A 532 18.71 46.52 -64.93
CA ARG A 532 19.76 47.46 -64.47
C ARG A 532 20.42 48.21 -65.64
N ALA A 533 19.67 49.00 -66.41
CA ALA A 533 20.24 49.99 -67.33
C ALA A 533 19.82 51.41 -66.91
N PRO A 534 20.76 52.35 -66.68
CA PRO A 534 20.42 53.73 -66.36
C PRO A 534 19.98 54.48 -67.63
N LEU A 535 18.87 55.20 -67.54
CA LEU A 535 18.41 56.14 -68.56
C LEU A 535 19.38 57.33 -68.63
N ILE A 536 20.29 57.31 -69.60
CA ILE A 536 20.99 58.52 -70.06
C ILE A 536 20.28 58.98 -71.34
N ARG A 537 19.69 60.18 -71.30
CA ARG A 537 19.17 60.88 -72.48
C ARG A 537 20.04 62.12 -72.69
N THR A 538 20.76 62.16 -73.80
CA THR A 538 21.36 63.36 -74.39
C THR A 538 20.27 64.28 -74.95
#